data_AF-A0A831KTN3-F1
#
_entry.id   AF-A0A831KTN3-F1
#
_cell.length_a   1.000
_cell.length_b   1.000
_cell.length_c   1.000
_cell.angle_alpha   90.00
_cell.angle_beta   90.00
_cell.angle_gamma   90.00
#
_symmetry.space_group_name_H-M   'P 1'
#
loop_
_entity.id
_entity.type
_entity.pdbx_description
1 polymer ?
#
loop_
_entity_poly.entity_id
_entity_poly.type
_entity_poly.pdbx_seq_one_letter_code
_entity_poly.pdbx_strand_id
1 'polypeptide(L)' 'MPTYIVRLFHRDDGQVLGLVESVERRVSTPFHSFPELCSVLEGAARPENRDADPETAQDIPDDGG' A
#
# COMPACT_ATOMS: atom_id res chain seq x y z
N MET A 1 -8.23 4.94 -13.20
CA MET A 1 -6.98 5.58 -12.72
C MET A 1 -7.25 6.05 -11.30
N PRO A 2 -6.45 5.64 -10.30
CA PRO A 2 -6.66 6.05 -8.93
C PRO A 2 -6.38 7.55 -8.76
N THR A 3 -7.12 8.21 -7.87
CA THR A 3 -6.99 9.66 -7.63
C THR A 3 -6.35 9.93 -6.28
N TYR A 4 -5.33 10.77 -6.28
CA TYR A 4 -4.61 11.15 -5.06
C TYR A 4 -4.54 12.67 -4.92
N ILE A 5 -4.64 13.13 -3.68
CA ILE A 5 -4.34 14.51 -3.30
C ILE A 5 -2.98 14.49 -2.60
N VAL A 6 -2.02 15.25 -3.13
CA VAL A 6 -0.70 15.40 -2.54
C VAL A 6 -0.59 16.79 -1.91
N ARG A 7 -0.36 16.84 -0.60
CA ARG A 7 -0.10 18.10 0.14
C ARG A 7 1.37 18.16 0.51
N LEU A 8 2.02 19.27 0.19
CA LEU A 8 3.42 19.53 0.54
C LEU A 8 3.49 20.60 1.63
N PHE A 9 4.25 20.30 2.67
CA PHE A 9 4.51 21.19 3.81
C PHE A 9 6.00 21.49 3.84
N HIS A 10 6.33 22.77 3.75
CA HIS A 10 7.68 23.25 3.98
C HIS A 10 7.90 23.40 5.48
N ARG A 11 9.01 22.86 6.00
CA ARG A 11 9.41 23.05 7.40
C ARG A 11 10.59 24.02 7.49
N ASP A 12 10.69 24.75 8.60
CA ASP A 12 11.71 25.78 8.81
C ASP A 12 13.14 25.23 8.86
N ASP A 13 13.31 23.93 9.07
CA ASP A 13 14.59 23.21 9.04
C ASP A 13 15.00 22.77 7.62
N GLY A 14 14.28 23.21 6.59
CA GLY A 14 14.56 22.86 5.18
C GLY A 14 14.10 21.45 4.80
N GLN A 15 13.45 20.73 5.71
CA GLN A 15 12.84 19.44 5.42
C GLN A 15 11.49 19.60 4.72
N VAL A 16 11.19 18.67 3.81
CA VAL A 16 9.87 18.57 3.18
C VAL A 16 9.11 17.43 3.84
N LEU A 17 7.98 17.78 4.45
CA LEU A 17 6.97 16.82 4.88
C LEU A 17 5.83 16.86 3.88
N GLY A 18 5.26 15.72 3.53
CA GLY A 18 4.10 15.66 2.66
C GLY A 18 3.07 14.65 3.14
N LEU A 19 1.86 14.76 2.60
CA LEU A 19 0.76 13.85 2.85
C LEU A 19 0.15 13.43 1.51
N VAL A 20 0.01 12.13 1.30
CA VAL A 20 -0.76 11.56 0.19
C VAL A 20 -2.10 11.10 0.73
N GLU A 21 -3.19 11.59 0.17
CA GLU A 21 -4.54 11.15 0.47
C GLU A 21 -5.11 10.41 -0.75
N SER A 22 -5.54 9.16 -0.57
CA SER A 22 -6.31 8.42 -1.57
C SER A 22 -7.77 8.84 -1.49
N VAL A 23 -8.33 9.36 -2.59
CA VAL A 23 -9.73 9.81 -2.61
C VAL A 23 -10.68 8.62 -2.46
N GLU A 24 -10.36 7.49 -3.08
CA GLU A 24 -11.19 6.29 -3.01
C GLU A 24 -11.13 5.59 -1.66
N ARG A 25 -9.92 5.43 -1.09
CA ARG A 25 -9.73 4.69 0.17
C ARG A 25 -9.95 5.56 1.40
N ARG A 26 -9.97 6.89 1.24
CA ARG A 26 -9.98 7.89 2.34
C ARG A 26 -8.88 7.64 3.37
N VAL A 27 -7.73 7.14 2.90
CA VAL A 27 -6.53 6.92 3.70
C VAL A 27 -5.53 8.00 3.39
N SER A 28 -4.88 8.50 4.44
CA SER A 28 -3.79 9.47 4.34
C SER A 28 -2.48 8.86 4.82
N THR A 29 -1.42 9.01 4.03
CA THR A 29 -0.09 8.47 4.32
C THR A 29 0.94 9.61 4.28
N PRO A 30 1.70 9.86 5.36
CA PRO A 30 2.77 10.85 5.34
C PRO A 30 3.96 10.37 4.51
N PHE A 31 4.74 11.31 3.97
CA PHE A 31 6.03 11.05 3.35
C PHE A 31 7.02 12.18 3.63
N HIS A 32 8.31 11.87 3.60
CA HIS A 32 9.40 12.78 3.97
C HIS A 32 10.47 12.89 2.88
N SER A 33 10.30 12.14 1.79
CA SER A 33 11.22 12.13 0.67
C SER A 33 10.50 11.77 -0.64
N PHE A 34 11.10 12.15 -1.77
CA PHE A 34 10.56 11.78 -3.08
C PHE A 34 10.51 10.24 -3.31
N PRO A 35 11.53 9.45 -2.93
CA PRO A 35 11.45 7.98 -3.03
C PRO A 35 10.31 7.37 -2.20
N GLU A 36 10.02 7.93 -1.02
CA GLU A 36 8.91 7.49 -0.17
C GLU A 36 7.55 7.80 -0.81
N LEU A 37 7.40 8.99 -1.40
CA LEU A 37 6.21 9.35 -2.19
C LEU A 37 5.98 8.35 -3.34
N CYS A 38 7.02 8.04 -4.13
CA CYS A 38 6.92 7.05 -5.20
C CYS A 38 6.47 5.69 -4.68
N SER A 39 7.09 5.22 -3.58
CA SER A 39 6.75 3.94 -2.96
C SER A 39 5.28 3.86 -2.52
N VAL A 40 4.73 4.95 -1.97
CA VAL A 40 3.31 5.03 -1.58
C VAL A 40 2.39 4.94 -2.80
N LEU A 41 2.70 5.67 -3.86
CA LEU A 41 1.90 5.68 -5.09
C LEU A 41 1.97 4.33 -5.82
N GLU A 42 3.15 3.71 -5.87
CA GLU A 42 3.35 2.38 -6.48
C GLU A 42 2.69 1.26 -5.67
N GLY A 43 2.82 1.30 -4.33
CA GLY A 43 2.18 0.34 -3.43
C GLY A 43 0.65 0.41 -3.48
N ALA A 44 0.09 1.61 -3.65
CA ALA A 44 -1.35 1.79 -3.82
C ALA A 44 -1.85 1.45 -5.24
N ALA A 45 -0.97 1.52 -6.25
CA ALA A 45 -1.26 1.13 -7.63
C ALA A 45 -1.19 -0.38 -7.88
N ARG A 46 -0.54 -1.14 -6.98
CA ARG A 46 -0.63 -2.60 -7.03
C ARG A 46 -2.08 -2.98 -6.72
N PRO A 47 -2.79 -3.65 -7.65
CA PRO A 47 -4.01 -4.34 -7.26
C PRO A 47 -3.62 -5.24 -6.08
N GLU A 48 -4.40 -5.24 -5.02
CA GLU A 48 -4.30 -6.26 -3.99
C GLU A 48 -4.47 -7.60 -4.71
N ASN A 49 -3.37 -8.22 -5.11
CA ASN A 49 -3.37 -9.61 -5.48
C ASN A 49 -3.93 -10.28 -4.23
N ARG A 50 -5.14 -10.83 -4.38
CA ARG A 50 -5.63 -11.94 -3.59
C ARG A 50 -4.67 -13.10 -3.80
N ASP A 51 -3.44 -13.00 -3.31
CA ASP A 51 -2.60 -14.13 -2.94
C ASP A 51 -3.11 -14.61 -1.57
N ALA A 52 -4.36 -15.07 -1.62
CA ALA A 52 -4.94 -15.98 -0.66
C ALA A 52 -5.60 -17.08 -1.49
N ASP A 53 -4.83 -17.66 -2.41
CA ASP A 53 -5.02 -19.06 -2.79
C ASP A 53 -4.19 -19.86 -1.78
N PRO A 54 -4.79 -20.43 -0.72
CA PRO A 54 -4.16 -21.53 -0.03
C PRO A 54 -4.19 -22.72 -1.00
N GLU A 55 -3.17 -22.80 -1.85
CA GLU A 55 -2.85 -24.02 -2.59
C GLU A 55 -2.74 -25.16 -1.56
N THR A 56 -3.68 -26.11 -1.65
CA THR A 56 -3.49 -27.54 -1.42
C THR A 56 -2.38 -27.96 -0.45
N ALA A 57 -2.74 -28.27 0.79
CA ALA A 57 -1.92 -29.15 1.63
C ALA A 57 -2.76 -29.85 2.72
N GLN A 58 -3.74 -30.68 2.34
CA GLN A 58 -4.16 -31.82 3.18
C GLN A 58 -4.48 -33.03 2.29
N ASP A 59 -3.42 -33.70 1.86
CA ASP A 59 -3.45 -35.13 1.56
C ASP A 59 -3.41 -35.84 2.93
N ILE A 60 -4.51 -36.47 3.33
CA ILE A 60 -4.55 -37.36 4.49
C ILE A 60 -5.06 -38.71 3.97
N PRO A 61 -4.27 -39.79 4.00
CA PRO A 61 -4.77 -41.12 3.69
C PRO A 61 -5.62 -41.63 4.86
N ASP A 62 -6.87 -42.02 4.59
CA ASP A 62 -7.70 -42.75 5.55
C ASP A 62 -7.62 -44.25 5.21
N ASP A 63 -6.77 -44.94 5.95
CA ASP A 63 -6.69 -46.40 6.04
C ASP A 63 -7.45 -46.83 7.31
N GLY A 64 -8.47 -47.68 7.17
CA GLY A 64 -8.95 -48.54 8.26
C GLY A 64 -10.44 -48.47 8.60
N GLY A 65 -11.20 -49.50 8.18
CA GLY A 65 -12.56 -49.80 8.64
C GLY A 65 -13.17 -51.02 7.99
#